data_AF-A0A143Y2Q9-F1
#
_entry.id   AF-A0A143Y2Q9-F1
#
_cell.length_a   1.000
_cell.length_b   1.000
_cell.length_c   1.000
_cell.angle_alpha   90.00
_cell.angle_beta   90.00
_cell.angle_gamma   90.00
#
_symmetry.space_group_name_H-M   'P 1'
#
loop_
_entity.id
_entity.type
_entity.pdbx_description
1 polymer ?
#
loop_
_entity_poly.entity_id
_entity_poly.type
_entity_poly.pdbx_seq_one_letter_code
_entity_poly.pdbx_strand_id
1 'polypeptide(L)'
;MKKNYSRKEMKHILKKEIELSNIVNQKIDDAFEQIKPNYQRSRENDGITQYRKKIHWKTSIVAIGVLILVCAGVTGVAYSIGNWHPIMTWLFGADEQMQEKMDQIGLSDKPEANIASLDNINVEMVQSIADSRFFYLLLKVTATDGTVFPFKEADIPKEAKEIMGTVYEISPSIGEATMIVDEGGEEIFTNVPKIYPAEDEHSFYCEFLGRYYEDEADINEQTVTFTLKDIFPEGDKVRKWENQIMKQAGLEALGESEGYFYEDDIDWEAWSKKIPKPEEIKREGEWKLTWEMKTTDKQIYIKDWELPQYGTVMRNIEISPISLLMEYDWSLFERYGVTEYQYFETPFLPTHFRMKDGTVIESGFVTAEGPGYKDKEMTKADMLVRLEKIIDVDNIQSVILTYTQDQSQVEIPVE
;
A
#
# COMPACT_ATOMS: atom_id res chain seq x y z
N MET A 1 -20.04 5.03 41.27
CA MET A 1 -20.41 3.59 41.35
C MET A 1 -20.76 3.10 39.96
N LYS A 2 -19.90 2.29 39.32
CA LYS A 2 -20.19 1.67 38.01
C LYS A 2 -21.16 0.50 38.23
N LYS A 3 -22.26 0.45 37.48
CA LYS A 3 -23.26 -0.62 37.56
C LYS A 3 -22.71 -1.81 36.77
N ASN A 4 -22.44 -2.92 37.44
CA ASN A 4 -21.97 -4.15 36.79
C ASN A 4 -23.18 -4.96 36.34
N TYR A 5 -23.34 -5.12 35.03
CA TYR A 5 -24.38 -5.98 34.45
C TYR A 5 -23.91 -7.43 34.43
N SER A 6 -24.81 -8.37 34.77
CA SER A 6 -24.52 -9.79 34.71
C SER A 6 -24.51 -10.31 33.27
N ARG A 7 -23.82 -11.44 33.02
CA ARG A 7 -23.74 -12.09 31.70
C ARG A 7 -25.11 -12.37 31.06
N LYS A 8 -26.15 -12.62 31.87
CA LYS A 8 -27.53 -12.82 31.38
C LYS A 8 -28.19 -11.51 30.94
N GLU A 9 -27.93 -10.41 31.64
CA GLU A 9 -28.49 -9.10 31.31
C GLU A 9 -27.86 -8.51 30.05
N MET A 10 -26.54 -8.63 29.89
CA MET A 10 -25.85 -8.25 28.65
C MET A 10 -26.33 -9.07 27.44
N LYS A 11 -26.50 -10.40 27.60
CA LYS A 11 -27.03 -11.27 26.52
C LYS A 11 -28.49 -10.93 26.18
N HIS A 12 -29.27 -10.39 27.12
CA HIS A 12 -30.64 -9.97 26.87
C HIS A 12 -30.73 -8.60 26.18
N ILE A 13 -29.86 -7.64 26.53
CA ILE A 13 -29.76 -6.33 25.87
C ILE A 13 -29.32 -6.50 24.41
N LEU A 14 -28.27 -7.30 24.17
CA LEU A 14 -27.78 -7.60 22.82
C LEU A 14 -28.78 -8.39 21.96
N LYS A 15 -29.59 -9.28 22.58
CA LYS A 15 -30.68 -9.98 21.86
C LYS A 15 -31.90 -9.11 21.57
N LYS A 16 -32.08 -7.99 22.29
CA LYS A 16 -33.22 -7.09 22.09
C LYS A 16 -32.98 -6.08 20.98
N GLU A 17 -31.71 -5.77 20.67
CA GLU A 17 -31.34 -4.76 19.68
C GLU A 17 -31.05 -5.36 18.29
N ILE A 18 -30.83 -6.67 18.17
CA ILE A 18 -30.66 -7.33 16.87
C ILE A 18 -31.32 -8.73 16.92
N GLU A 19 -32.38 -8.95 16.13
CA GLU A 19 -32.94 -10.29 15.90
C GLU A 19 -31.99 -11.09 15.01
N LEU A 20 -30.92 -11.62 15.61
CA LEU A 20 -29.96 -12.48 14.92
C LEU A 20 -30.51 -13.89 14.70
N SER A 21 -30.41 -14.36 13.45
CA SER A 21 -30.76 -15.72 13.02
C SER A 21 -30.15 -16.80 13.92
N ASN A 22 -30.88 -17.91 14.11
CA ASN A 22 -30.47 -19.04 14.95
C ASN A 22 -29.10 -19.62 14.56
N ILE A 23 -28.73 -19.53 13.27
CA ILE A 23 -27.43 -20.00 12.75
C ILE A 23 -26.28 -19.12 13.26
N VAL A 24 -26.52 -17.82 13.39
CA VAL A 24 -25.53 -16.86 13.89
C VAL A 24 -25.28 -17.08 15.39
N ASN A 25 -26.35 -17.37 16.15
CA ASN A 25 -26.22 -17.72 17.56
C ASN A 25 -25.39 -18.99 17.78
N GLN A 26 -25.58 -20.00 16.94
CA GLN A 26 -24.84 -21.26 17.02
C GLN A 26 -23.33 -21.06 16.76
N LYS A 27 -22.98 -20.30 15.71
CA LYS A 27 -21.57 -20.02 15.38
C LYS A 27 -20.85 -19.17 16.45
N ILE A 28 -21.57 -18.24 17.09
CA ILE A 28 -21.04 -17.47 18.22
C ILE A 28 -20.76 -18.39 19.41
N ASP A 29 -21.70 -19.27 19.75
CA ASP A 29 -21.52 -20.21 20.86
C ASP A 29 -20.37 -21.21 20.58
N ASP A 30 -20.20 -21.68 19.32
CA ASP A 30 -19.08 -22.53 18.90
C ASP A 30 -17.72 -21.82 19.02
N ALA A 31 -17.64 -20.54 18.64
CA ALA A 31 -16.44 -19.73 18.80
C ALA A 31 -16.09 -19.52 20.28
N PHE A 32 -17.09 -19.31 21.14
CA PHE A 32 -16.85 -19.19 22.59
C PHE A 32 -16.35 -20.49 23.24
N GLU A 33 -16.77 -21.66 22.74
CA GLU A 33 -16.26 -22.94 23.25
C GLU A 33 -14.79 -23.18 22.87
N GLN A 34 -14.37 -22.77 21.67
CA GLN A 34 -13.00 -22.93 21.18
C GLN A 34 -11.96 -22.08 21.94
N ILE A 35 -12.38 -20.94 22.52
CA ILE A 35 -11.47 -20.02 23.23
C ILE A 35 -11.30 -20.41 24.72
N LYS A 36 -12.20 -21.24 25.25
CA LYS A 36 -12.23 -21.68 26.65
C LYS A 36 -10.95 -22.38 27.16
N PRO A 37 -10.25 -23.23 26.38
CA PRO A 37 -9.06 -23.95 26.86
C PRO A 37 -7.83 -23.05 27.04
N ASN A 38 -7.72 -21.95 26.29
CA ASN A 38 -6.55 -21.08 26.29
C ASN A 38 -6.56 -20.04 27.43
N TYR A 39 -7.74 -19.70 27.94
CA TYR A 39 -7.87 -18.74 29.04
C TYR A 39 -7.53 -19.36 30.42
N GLN A 40 -7.73 -20.67 30.60
CA GLN A 40 -7.47 -21.33 31.89
C GLN A 40 -6.00 -21.74 32.07
N ARG A 41 -5.25 -21.98 30.99
CA ARG A 41 -3.85 -22.43 31.04
C ARG A 41 -2.84 -21.32 31.39
N SER A 42 -3.19 -20.06 31.15
CA SER A 42 -2.30 -18.91 31.42
C SER A 42 -2.30 -18.44 32.89
N ARG A 43 -3.14 -19.01 33.76
CA ARG A 43 -3.29 -18.55 35.15
C ARG A 43 -2.62 -19.45 36.19
N GLU A 44 -2.05 -20.59 35.79
CA GLU A 44 -1.47 -21.58 36.70
C GLU A 44 0.08 -21.59 36.79
N ASN A 45 0.80 -20.84 35.95
CA ASN A 45 2.26 -20.99 35.82
C ASN A 45 3.14 -19.84 36.39
N ASP A 46 2.59 -18.87 37.11
CA ASP A 46 3.41 -17.83 37.76
C ASP A 46 3.99 -18.31 39.11
N GLY A 47 5.12 -19.00 39.04
CA GLY A 47 5.98 -19.37 40.17
C GLY A 47 7.43 -18.86 39.98
N ILE A 48 7.92 -18.10 40.96
CA ILE A 48 9.17 -17.31 40.99
C ILE A 48 10.45 -18.16 40.85
N THR A 49 11.43 -17.75 40.02
CA THR A 49 12.89 -17.74 40.32
C THR A 49 13.75 -17.00 39.27
N GLN A 50 14.78 -16.28 39.74
CA GLN A 50 15.71 -15.41 38.98
C GLN A 50 16.87 -16.20 38.31
N TYR A 51 17.23 -15.91 37.05
CA TYR A 51 18.64 -15.90 36.57
C TYR A 51 18.78 -15.24 35.17
N ARG A 52 19.87 -14.48 35.00
CA ARG A 52 20.29 -13.65 33.84
C ARG A 52 20.77 -14.48 32.63
N LYS A 53 20.27 -14.22 31.41
CA LYS A 53 21.00 -13.71 30.21
C LYS A 53 20.20 -13.82 28.89
N LYS A 54 20.40 -12.79 28.04
CA LYS A 54 20.08 -12.61 26.61
C LYS A 54 18.60 -12.45 26.23
N ILE A 55 18.15 -11.19 26.27
CA ILE A 55 16.91 -10.74 25.63
C ILE A 55 17.16 -10.70 24.11
N HIS A 56 16.53 -11.61 23.37
CA HIS A 56 16.33 -11.48 21.93
C HIS A 56 15.04 -10.67 21.72
N TRP A 57 15.17 -9.56 20.99
CA TRP A 57 14.23 -8.43 20.87
C TRP A 57 13.00 -8.67 19.98
N LYS A 58 12.47 -9.90 19.92
CA LYS A 58 11.21 -10.17 19.20
C LYS A 58 10.08 -10.35 20.19
N THR A 59 9.35 -9.27 20.51
CA THR A 59 7.94 -9.25 20.95
C THR A 59 7.59 -7.86 21.48
N SER A 60 6.96 -7.02 20.65
CA SER A 60 6.03 -5.95 21.06
C SER A 60 5.41 -5.34 19.81
N ILE A 61 4.40 -5.99 19.25
CA ILE A 61 3.32 -5.25 18.55
C ILE A 61 2.03 -5.76 19.16
N VAL A 62 1.35 -4.84 19.84
CA VAL A 62 -0.01 -4.98 20.34
C VAL A 62 -0.92 -5.04 19.11
N ALA A 63 -1.39 -6.24 18.76
CA ALA A 63 -2.43 -6.40 17.76
C ALA A 63 -3.77 -5.96 18.39
N ILE A 64 -4.25 -4.78 17.99
CA ILE A 64 -5.65 -4.39 18.15
C ILE A 64 -6.39 -5.13 17.03
N GLY A 65 -7.03 -6.25 17.37
CA GLY A 65 -7.95 -6.96 16.49
C GLY A 65 -9.39 -6.67 16.88
N VAL A 66 -10.28 -6.57 15.86
CA VAL A 66 -11.76 -6.60 15.86
C VAL A 66 -12.22 -6.09 14.46
N LEU A 67 -13.17 -6.63 13.65
CA LEU A 67 -14.18 -7.72 13.71
C LEU A 67 -14.73 -8.10 12.28
N ILE A 68 -14.69 -9.41 11.93
CA ILE A 68 -15.68 -10.36 11.29
C ILE A 68 -16.55 -10.04 10.04
N LEU A 69 -16.23 -10.75 8.93
CA LEU A 69 -17.01 -11.61 7.96
C LEU A 69 -18.54 -11.50 7.73
N VAL A 70 -18.96 -11.50 6.46
CA VAL A 70 -20.05 -12.37 5.92
C VAL A 70 -19.81 -12.76 4.44
N CYS A 71 -19.76 -14.08 4.16
CA CYS A 71 -19.99 -14.65 2.82
C CYS A 71 -21.41 -15.25 2.75
N ALA A 72 -22.17 -14.95 1.70
CA ALA A 72 -23.04 -15.88 0.95
C ALA A 72 -23.69 -15.13 -0.22
N GLY A 73 -23.48 -15.61 -1.45
CA GLY A 73 -23.81 -14.90 -2.68
C GLY A 73 -25.28 -14.58 -2.88
N VAL A 74 -25.57 -13.32 -3.19
CA VAL A 74 -26.17 -12.79 -4.43
C VAL A 74 -25.68 -11.33 -4.51
N THR A 75 -25.36 -10.82 -5.70
CA THR A 75 -25.05 -9.42 -6.05
C THR A 75 -25.22 -8.34 -4.96
N GLY A 76 -24.14 -7.61 -4.64
CA GLY A 76 -24.20 -6.27 -4.04
C GLY A 76 -23.72 -6.16 -2.59
N VAL A 77 -22.59 -5.46 -2.42
CA VAL A 77 -22.12 -4.76 -1.21
C VAL A 77 -21.85 -5.63 0.04
N ALA A 78 -20.59 -5.95 0.27
CA ALA A 78 -20.12 -6.29 1.61
C ALA A 78 -20.18 -5.02 2.47
N TYR A 79 -21.04 -4.99 3.49
CA TYR A 79 -21.06 -3.92 4.50
C TYR A 79 -19.79 -4.02 5.35
N SER A 80 -18.73 -3.29 4.98
CA SER A 80 -17.70 -2.88 5.93
C SER A 80 -18.31 -1.83 6.87
N ILE A 81 -18.06 -1.91 8.17
CA ILE A 81 -18.57 -0.96 9.17
C ILE A 81 -17.90 0.44 9.03
N GLY A 82 -17.05 0.64 8.02
CA GLY A 82 -16.48 1.94 7.62
C GLY A 82 -16.39 2.10 6.10
N ASN A 83 -16.07 3.32 5.63
CA ASN A 83 -15.92 3.62 4.21
C ASN A 83 -14.69 2.97 3.57
N TRP A 84 -13.86 2.24 4.32
CA TRP A 84 -12.63 1.63 3.79
C TRP A 84 -12.79 0.16 3.43
N HIS A 85 -12.17 -0.26 2.33
CA HIS A 85 -12.03 -1.67 1.97
C HIS A 85 -10.93 -2.32 2.82
N PRO A 86 -11.10 -3.57 3.30
CA PRO A 86 -10.12 -4.24 4.16
C PRO A 86 -8.68 -4.29 3.61
N ILE A 87 -8.53 -4.44 2.28
CA ILE A 87 -7.21 -4.41 1.62
C ILE A 87 -6.53 -3.05 1.83
N MET A 88 -7.26 -1.94 1.63
CA MET A 88 -6.73 -0.60 1.81
C MET A 88 -6.46 -0.29 3.29
N THR A 89 -7.34 -0.73 4.19
CA THR A 89 -7.09 -0.68 5.64
C THR A 89 -5.77 -1.36 6.02
N TRP A 90 -5.53 -2.57 5.49
CA TRP A 90 -4.30 -3.32 5.75
C TRP A 90 -3.07 -2.66 5.12
N LEU A 91 -3.17 -2.25 3.85
CA LEU A 91 -2.07 -1.65 3.09
C LEU A 91 -1.51 -0.42 3.81
N PHE A 92 -2.39 0.43 4.33
CA PHE A 92 -2.01 1.69 4.99
C PHE A 92 -1.94 1.62 6.52
N GLY A 93 -2.30 0.49 7.11
CA GLY A 93 -2.35 0.32 8.57
C GLY A 93 -3.30 1.31 9.26
N ALA A 94 -4.41 1.69 8.62
CA ALA A 94 -5.34 2.69 9.11
C ALA A 94 -6.37 2.07 10.07
N ASP A 95 -6.28 2.35 11.37
CA ASP A 95 -7.32 1.95 12.34
C ASP A 95 -8.62 2.76 12.16
N GLU A 96 -9.70 2.41 12.87
CA GLU A 96 -11.00 3.08 12.74
C GLU A 96 -10.93 4.60 12.95
N GLN A 97 -10.11 5.06 13.90
CA GLN A 97 -9.96 6.48 14.19
C GLN A 97 -9.21 7.19 13.05
N MET A 98 -8.19 6.54 12.50
CA MET A 98 -7.46 7.03 11.34
C MET A 98 -8.38 7.10 10.11
N GLN A 99 -9.14 6.03 9.83
CA GLN A 99 -10.09 5.98 8.72
C GLN A 99 -11.11 7.11 8.79
N GLU A 100 -11.72 7.35 9.97
CA GLU A 100 -12.68 8.45 10.15
C GLU A 100 -12.05 9.81 9.86
N LYS A 101 -10.81 10.05 10.31
CA LYS A 101 -10.10 11.31 10.01
C LYS A 101 -9.77 11.45 8.53
N MET A 102 -9.32 10.37 7.90
CA MET A 102 -8.98 10.37 6.48
C MET A 102 -10.21 10.58 5.59
N ASP A 103 -11.36 10.04 5.98
CA ASP A 103 -12.64 10.31 5.33
C ASP A 103 -13.05 11.79 5.47
N GLN A 104 -12.87 12.38 6.66
CA GLN A 104 -13.21 13.79 6.91
C GLN A 104 -12.40 14.77 6.05
N ILE A 105 -11.16 14.43 5.70
CA ILE A 105 -10.31 15.26 4.83
C ILE A 105 -10.41 14.89 3.35
N GLY A 106 -11.26 13.92 2.98
CA GLY A 106 -11.44 13.49 1.59
C GLY A 106 -10.26 12.70 1.02
N LEU A 107 -9.38 12.13 1.87
CA LEU A 107 -8.24 11.35 1.39
C LEU A 107 -8.71 10.08 0.67
N SER A 108 -9.80 9.46 1.14
CA SER A 108 -10.36 8.26 0.54
C SER A 108 -11.76 8.49 -0.02
N ASP A 109 -12.01 7.92 -1.18
CA ASP A 109 -13.31 7.94 -1.82
C ASP A 109 -13.71 6.55 -2.33
N LYS A 110 -15.01 6.31 -2.33
CA LYS A 110 -15.63 5.15 -2.98
C LYS A 110 -16.54 5.70 -4.07
N PRO A 111 -16.06 5.76 -5.32
CA PRO A 111 -16.89 6.30 -6.39
C PRO A 111 -18.17 5.47 -6.53
N GLU A 112 -19.26 6.11 -6.96
CA GLU A 112 -20.48 5.39 -7.30
C GLU A 112 -20.16 4.27 -8.31
N ALA A 113 -20.91 3.16 -8.23
CA ALA A 113 -20.61 1.92 -8.95
C ALA A 113 -20.18 2.16 -10.40
N ASN A 114 -18.86 2.08 -10.63
CA ASN A 114 -18.22 2.32 -11.90
C ASN A 114 -17.64 0.98 -12.35
N ILE A 115 -18.36 0.33 -13.26
CA ILE A 115 -18.05 -1.02 -13.73
C ILE A 115 -17.92 -0.99 -15.25
N ALA A 116 -16.75 -1.41 -15.72
CA ALA A 116 -16.50 -1.70 -17.12
C ALA A 116 -16.69 -3.21 -17.36
N SER A 117 -17.46 -3.57 -18.38
CA SER A 117 -17.71 -4.96 -18.77
C SER A 117 -17.26 -5.19 -20.21
N LEU A 118 -16.42 -6.20 -20.41
CA LEU A 118 -16.02 -6.66 -21.73
C LEU A 118 -15.95 -8.19 -21.73
N ASP A 119 -16.61 -8.80 -22.71
CA ASP A 119 -16.85 -10.25 -22.79
C ASP A 119 -17.37 -10.83 -21.47
N ASN A 120 -16.59 -11.71 -20.86
CA ASN A 120 -16.91 -12.39 -19.61
C ASN A 120 -16.19 -11.77 -18.40
N ILE A 121 -15.60 -10.58 -18.52
CA ILE A 121 -14.85 -9.94 -17.44
C ILE A 121 -15.43 -8.58 -17.09
N ASN A 122 -15.70 -8.39 -15.81
CA ASN A 122 -16.07 -7.12 -15.21
C ASN A 122 -14.87 -6.56 -14.45
N VAL A 123 -14.66 -5.25 -14.56
CA VAL A 123 -13.69 -4.49 -13.77
C VAL A 123 -14.46 -3.38 -13.07
N GLU A 124 -14.33 -3.28 -11.76
CA GLU A 124 -15.04 -2.34 -10.89
C GLU A 124 -14.04 -1.45 -10.15
N MET A 125 -14.27 -0.14 -10.13
CA MET A 125 -13.55 0.80 -9.26
C MET A 125 -14.12 0.70 -7.83
N VAL A 126 -13.33 0.18 -6.88
CA VAL A 126 -13.79 -0.12 -5.51
C VAL A 126 -13.53 1.02 -4.54
N GLN A 127 -12.31 1.57 -4.55
CA GLN A 127 -11.90 2.62 -3.63
C GLN A 127 -10.66 3.34 -4.16
N SER A 128 -10.61 4.67 -4.02
CA SER A 128 -9.40 5.47 -4.23
C SER A 128 -8.88 6.03 -2.90
N ILE A 129 -7.56 6.23 -2.83
CA ILE A 129 -6.86 6.98 -1.79
C ILE A 129 -5.90 7.93 -2.51
N ALA A 130 -6.08 9.23 -2.38
CA ALA A 130 -5.32 10.20 -3.17
C ALA A 130 -5.04 11.50 -2.43
N ASP A 131 -3.82 12.01 -2.60
CA ASP A 131 -3.42 13.36 -2.22
C ASP A 131 -3.00 14.14 -3.49
N SER A 132 -2.31 15.26 -3.32
CA SER A 132 -1.80 16.08 -4.43
C SER A 132 -0.61 15.50 -5.20
N ARG A 133 -0.04 14.36 -4.79
CA ARG A 133 1.19 13.79 -5.40
C ARG A 133 1.03 12.34 -5.85
N PHE A 134 0.22 11.56 -5.15
CA PHE A 134 -0.01 10.14 -5.39
C PHE A 134 -1.49 9.81 -5.33
N PHE A 135 -1.83 8.72 -6.02
CA PHE A 135 -3.10 8.05 -5.85
C PHE A 135 -2.92 6.54 -5.84
N TYR A 136 -3.82 5.89 -5.12
CA TYR A 136 -3.97 4.45 -5.08
C TYR A 136 -5.38 4.09 -5.49
N LEU A 137 -5.52 3.17 -6.43
CA LEU A 137 -6.80 2.64 -6.87
C LEU A 137 -6.90 1.18 -6.47
N LEU A 138 -7.99 0.81 -5.80
CA LEU A 138 -8.40 -0.57 -5.68
C LEU A 138 -9.45 -0.85 -6.76
N LEU A 139 -9.14 -1.78 -7.66
CA LEU A 139 -10.12 -2.34 -8.58
C LEU A 139 -10.47 -3.76 -8.20
N LYS A 140 -11.70 -4.20 -8.51
CA LYS A 140 -12.10 -5.60 -8.48
C LYS A 140 -12.30 -6.10 -9.89
N VAL A 141 -11.67 -7.21 -10.22
CA VAL A 141 -11.86 -7.93 -11.47
C VAL A 141 -12.65 -9.20 -11.19
N THR A 142 -13.70 -9.45 -11.96
CA THR A 142 -14.59 -10.61 -11.79
C THR A 142 -14.86 -11.28 -13.14
N ALA A 143 -14.67 -12.59 -13.20
CA ALA A 143 -15.14 -13.42 -14.30
C ALA A 143 -16.62 -13.78 -14.13
N THR A 144 -17.39 -13.62 -15.20
CA THR A 144 -18.84 -13.86 -15.25
C THR A 144 -19.22 -15.15 -15.97
N ASP A 145 -18.27 -15.80 -16.64
CA ASP A 145 -18.46 -17.11 -17.30
C ASP A 145 -18.05 -18.30 -16.43
N GLY A 146 -17.73 -18.06 -15.15
CA GLY A 146 -17.24 -19.09 -14.23
C GLY A 146 -15.75 -19.43 -14.40
N THR A 147 -14.98 -18.64 -15.15
CA THR A 147 -13.51 -18.75 -15.16
C THR A 147 -12.98 -18.62 -13.74
N VAL A 148 -12.10 -19.55 -13.33
CA VAL A 148 -11.42 -19.55 -12.03
C VAL A 148 -10.04 -18.91 -12.19
N PHE A 149 -9.68 -18.00 -11.28
CA PHE A 149 -8.34 -17.42 -11.24
C PHE A 149 -7.38 -18.29 -10.42
N PRO A 150 -6.25 -18.74 -10.99
CA PRO A 150 -5.35 -19.73 -10.40
C PRO A 150 -4.38 -19.12 -9.40
N PHE A 151 -4.87 -18.83 -8.20
CA PHE A 151 -4.06 -18.34 -7.10
C PHE A 151 -3.33 -19.47 -6.34
N LYS A 152 -2.08 -19.27 -5.87
CA LYS A 152 -1.33 -20.21 -4.98
C LYS A 152 -1.20 -19.71 -3.53
N GLU A 153 -1.59 -20.52 -2.54
CA GLU A 153 -1.57 -20.11 -1.12
C GLU A 153 -0.16 -19.61 -0.74
N ALA A 154 -0.06 -18.38 -0.23
CA ALA A 154 1.23 -17.78 0.15
C ALA A 154 1.65 -18.18 1.58
N ASP A 155 2.97 -18.27 1.81
CA ASP A 155 3.56 -18.38 3.14
C ASP A 155 3.59 -17.00 3.83
N ILE A 156 2.46 -16.59 4.41
CA ILE A 156 2.30 -15.35 5.20
C ILE A 156 2.11 -15.62 6.69
N PRO A 157 2.46 -14.65 7.57
CA PRO A 157 2.21 -14.71 9.01
C PRO A 157 0.75 -14.99 9.34
N LYS A 158 0.51 -15.76 10.40
CA LYS A 158 -0.82 -16.25 10.79
C LYS A 158 -1.83 -15.12 11.00
N GLU A 159 -1.36 -13.95 11.42
CA GLU A 159 -2.16 -12.75 11.65
C GLU A 159 -2.79 -12.21 10.35
N ALA A 160 -2.07 -12.29 9.22
CA ALA A 160 -2.62 -11.91 7.92
C ALA A 160 -3.66 -12.92 7.39
N LYS A 161 -3.46 -14.22 7.68
CA LYS A 161 -4.44 -15.29 7.38
C LYS A 161 -5.76 -15.11 8.14
N GLU A 162 -5.70 -14.56 9.35
CA GLU A 162 -6.85 -14.31 10.21
C GLU A 162 -7.65 -13.05 9.81
N ILE A 163 -7.03 -12.11 9.06
CA ILE A 163 -7.64 -10.83 8.65
C ILE A 163 -8.21 -10.88 7.22
N MET A 164 -7.51 -11.50 6.26
CA MET A 164 -7.84 -11.44 4.83
C MET A 164 -8.30 -12.78 4.24
N GLY A 165 -8.31 -13.85 5.03
CA GLY A 165 -8.38 -15.21 4.50
C GLY A 165 -7.06 -15.64 3.84
N THR A 166 -7.12 -16.61 2.92
CA THR A 166 -5.94 -17.05 2.16
C THR A 166 -5.47 -15.91 1.26
N VAL A 167 -4.30 -15.32 1.55
CA VAL A 167 -3.60 -14.46 0.58
C VAL A 167 -2.67 -15.33 -0.25
N TYR A 168 -2.67 -15.09 -1.55
CA TYR A 168 -1.96 -15.88 -2.54
C TYR A 168 -0.87 -15.02 -3.21
N GLU A 169 0.31 -15.58 -3.49
CA GLU A 169 1.29 -14.92 -4.37
C GLU A 169 0.90 -15.22 -5.84
N ILE A 170 0.92 -14.17 -6.68
CA ILE A 170 0.61 -14.07 -8.14
C ILE A 170 0.37 -15.43 -8.86
N SER A 171 -0.72 -15.67 -9.60
CA SER A 171 -1.13 -14.88 -10.79
C SER A 171 -2.57 -15.08 -11.24
N PRO A 172 -3.23 -13.98 -11.60
CA PRO A 172 -3.27 -13.39 -12.95
C PRO A 172 -2.16 -12.35 -13.21
N SER A 173 -1.93 -11.98 -14.46
CA SER A 173 -1.29 -10.70 -14.80
C SER A 173 -2.30 -9.75 -15.43
N ILE A 174 -1.96 -8.47 -15.40
CA ILE A 174 -2.72 -7.41 -16.05
C ILE A 174 -1.73 -6.72 -16.99
N GLY A 175 -2.20 -6.32 -18.16
CA GLY A 175 -1.42 -5.54 -19.10
C GLY A 175 -1.25 -4.10 -18.64
N GLU A 176 -1.05 -3.22 -19.61
CA GLU A 176 -0.86 -1.80 -19.35
C GLU A 176 -2.13 -1.18 -18.77
N ALA A 177 -1.91 -0.23 -17.86
CA ALA A 177 -2.97 0.59 -17.30
C ALA A 177 -2.56 2.06 -17.44
N THR A 178 -3.49 2.88 -17.91
CA THR A 178 -3.25 4.30 -18.13
C THR A 178 -4.44 5.11 -17.63
N MET A 179 -4.14 6.27 -17.05
CA MET A 179 -5.17 7.19 -16.55
C MET A 179 -5.06 8.51 -17.28
N ILE A 180 -6.19 9.06 -17.71
CA ILE A 180 -6.27 10.35 -18.39
C ILE A 180 -7.20 11.25 -17.56
N VAL A 181 -6.78 12.50 -17.34
CA VAL A 181 -7.55 13.53 -16.64
C VAL A 181 -8.21 14.43 -17.68
N ASP A 182 -9.53 14.46 -17.73
CA ASP A 182 -10.35 15.14 -18.74
C ASP A 182 -10.04 14.79 -20.21
N GLU A 183 -10.96 15.09 -21.13
CA GLU A 183 -10.72 14.82 -22.56
C GLU A 183 -9.57 15.70 -23.11
N GLY A 184 -8.37 15.11 -23.22
CA GLY A 184 -7.18 15.73 -23.80
C GLY A 184 -6.06 16.08 -22.80
N GLY A 185 -6.19 15.69 -21.52
CA GLY A 185 -5.12 15.83 -20.54
C GLY A 185 -3.98 14.82 -20.72
N GLU A 186 -2.93 15.00 -19.90
CA GLU A 186 -1.76 14.12 -19.93
C GLU A 186 -2.10 12.69 -19.47
N GLU A 187 -1.43 11.72 -20.09
CA GLU A 187 -1.52 10.31 -19.71
C GLU A 187 -0.64 10.06 -18.48
N ILE A 188 -1.27 9.64 -17.39
CA ILE A 188 -0.60 9.24 -16.17
C ILE A 188 -0.37 7.72 -16.21
N PHE A 189 0.89 7.33 -16.22
CA PHE A 189 1.30 5.93 -16.12
C PHE A 189 1.16 5.43 -14.68
N THR A 190 0.53 4.27 -14.51
CA THR A 190 0.47 3.58 -13.23
C THR A 190 1.52 2.48 -13.14
N ASN A 191 1.91 2.12 -11.93
CA ASN A 191 2.82 1.01 -11.71
C ASN A 191 2.20 -0.34 -12.14
N VAL A 192 3.05 -1.37 -12.18
CA VAL A 192 2.59 -2.77 -12.30
C VAL A 192 1.72 -3.08 -11.08
N PRO A 193 0.46 -3.52 -11.28
CA PRO A 193 -0.46 -3.68 -10.17
C PRO A 193 -0.02 -4.79 -9.23
N LYS A 194 -0.25 -4.57 -7.93
CA LYS A 194 -0.25 -5.67 -6.97
C LYS A 194 -1.62 -6.33 -6.98
N ILE A 195 -1.65 -7.65 -6.98
CA ILE A 195 -2.88 -8.42 -7.07
C ILE A 195 -3.14 -9.14 -5.75
N TYR A 196 -4.40 -9.11 -5.34
CA TYR A 196 -4.90 -9.72 -4.13
C TYR A 196 -6.06 -10.65 -4.50
N PRO A 197 -6.18 -11.82 -3.87
CA PRO A 197 -7.35 -12.67 -4.05
C PRO A 197 -8.62 -11.95 -3.56
N ALA A 198 -9.75 -12.32 -4.16
CA ALA A 198 -11.05 -12.00 -3.58
C ALA A 198 -11.55 -13.14 -2.68
N GLU A 199 -12.74 -12.95 -2.14
CA GLU A 199 -13.43 -13.94 -1.31
C GLU A 199 -13.90 -15.16 -2.11
N ASP A 200 -14.00 -15.02 -3.43
CA ASP A 200 -14.38 -16.06 -4.38
C ASP A 200 -13.25 -16.35 -5.38
N GLU A 201 -13.30 -17.56 -5.97
CA GLU A 201 -12.27 -18.03 -6.91
C GLU A 201 -12.42 -17.44 -8.32
N HIS A 202 -13.45 -16.62 -8.57
CA HIS A 202 -13.76 -15.99 -9.85
C HIS A 202 -13.44 -14.50 -9.84
N SER A 203 -12.87 -13.98 -8.76
CA SER A 203 -12.57 -12.56 -8.61
C SER A 203 -11.21 -12.32 -7.97
N PHE A 204 -10.68 -11.14 -8.19
CA PHE A 204 -9.50 -10.64 -7.51
C PHE A 204 -9.51 -9.12 -7.44
N TYR A 205 -8.71 -8.58 -6.52
CA TYR A 205 -8.47 -7.14 -6.44
C TYR A 205 -7.11 -6.79 -7.01
N CYS A 206 -6.99 -5.62 -7.62
CA CYS A 206 -5.72 -5.05 -8.03
C CYS A 206 -5.53 -3.64 -7.46
N GLU A 207 -4.36 -3.41 -6.87
CA GLU A 207 -3.89 -2.10 -6.42
C GLU A 207 -3.04 -1.49 -7.53
N PHE A 208 -3.48 -0.33 -8.02
CA PHE A 208 -2.66 0.55 -8.85
C PHE A 208 -2.18 1.71 -8.00
N LEU A 209 -0.91 2.06 -8.14
CA LEU A 209 -0.30 3.26 -7.63
C LEU A 209 0.10 4.11 -8.83
N GLY A 210 -0.33 5.36 -8.84
CA GLY A 210 0.17 6.36 -9.76
C GLY A 210 0.66 7.60 -9.02
N ARG A 211 1.34 8.43 -9.79
CA ARG A 211 1.93 9.69 -9.36
C ARG A 211 1.57 10.78 -10.36
N TYR A 212 1.42 12.01 -9.89
CA TYR A 212 1.35 13.18 -10.75
C TYR A 212 2.76 13.73 -11.03
N TYR A 213 3.09 13.93 -12.30
CA TYR A 213 4.43 14.36 -12.75
C TYR A 213 4.58 15.88 -12.83
N GLU A 214 3.47 16.63 -12.87
CA GLU A 214 3.48 18.09 -12.88
C GLU A 214 3.02 18.66 -11.53
N ASP A 215 3.64 19.78 -11.13
CA ASP A 215 3.37 20.51 -9.87
C ASP A 215 1.94 21.10 -9.79
N GLU A 216 1.10 20.92 -10.82
CA GLU A 216 -0.20 21.59 -10.98
C GLU A 216 -1.35 20.69 -11.47
N ALA A 217 -1.19 19.36 -11.50
CA ALA A 217 -2.33 18.48 -11.78
C ALA A 217 -3.26 18.42 -10.56
N ASP A 218 -4.02 19.50 -10.32
CA ASP A 218 -5.16 19.49 -9.41
C ASP A 218 -6.27 18.66 -10.05
N ILE A 219 -6.17 17.33 -9.85
CA ILE A 219 -7.15 16.38 -10.36
C ILE A 219 -8.34 16.22 -9.41
N ASN A 220 -8.38 17.00 -8.32
CA ASN A 220 -9.51 16.96 -7.41
C ASN A 220 -10.77 17.46 -8.12
N GLU A 221 -11.85 16.73 -7.97
CA GLU A 221 -13.14 16.98 -8.63
C GLU A 221 -13.06 16.94 -10.18
N GLN A 222 -11.95 16.45 -10.76
CA GLN A 222 -11.82 16.26 -12.21
C GLN A 222 -12.34 14.90 -12.63
N THR A 223 -12.83 14.82 -13.87
CA THR A 223 -13.23 13.53 -14.44
C THR A 223 -11.99 12.79 -14.90
N VAL A 224 -11.76 11.61 -14.33
CA VAL A 224 -10.65 10.73 -14.73
C VAL A 224 -11.18 9.52 -15.48
N THR A 225 -10.48 9.14 -16.55
CA THR A 225 -10.71 7.88 -17.26
C THR A 225 -9.52 6.96 -17.07
N PHE A 226 -9.73 5.85 -16.38
CA PHE A 226 -8.76 4.78 -16.26
C PHE A 226 -9.03 3.70 -17.30
N THR A 227 -8.04 3.39 -18.11
CA THR A 227 -8.07 2.33 -19.12
C THR A 227 -7.18 1.19 -18.69
N LEU A 228 -7.78 0.04 -18.45
CA LEU A 228 -7.08 -1.22 -18.21
C LEU A 228 -7.00 -2.01 -19.52
N LYS A 229 -5.80 -2.45 -19.91
CA LYS A 229 -5.60 -3.30 -21.08
C LYS A 229 -5.21 -4.70 -20.65
N ASP A 230 -5.80 -5.68 -21.32
CA ASP A 230 -5.46 -7.10 -21.27
C ASP A 230 -5.45 -7.74 -19.87
N ILE A 231 -6.24 -8.80 -19.68
CA ILE A 231 -6.24 -9.55 -18.41
C ILE A 231 -5.80 -10.98 -18.70
N PHE A 232 -4.83 -11.46 -17.91
CA PHE A 232 -4.18 -12.75 -18.09
C PHE A 232 -4.45 -13.64 -16.88
N PRO A 233 -5.59 -14.37 -16.84
CA PRO A 233 -5.90 -15.32 -15.79
C PRO A 233 -4.73 -16.25 -15.43
N GLU A 234 -3.92 -16.69 -16.39
CA GLU A 234 -2.83 -17.66 -16.18
C GLU A 234 -1.41 -17.06 -16.23
N GLY A 235 -1.26 -15.77 -15.95
CA GLY A 235 0.02 -15.03 -16.08
C GLY A 235 1.25 -15.70 -15.42
N ASP A 236 1.07 -16.53 -14.39
CA ASP A 236 2.18 -17.22 -13.67
C ASP A 236 2.94 -18.15 -14.61
N LYS A 237 2.20 -18.86 -15.48
CA LYS A 237 2.80 -19.86 -16.38
C LYS A 237 3.70 -19.17 -17.39
N VAL A 238 3.19 -18.09 -18.00
CA VAL A 238 3.92 -17.28 -18.98
C VAL A 238 5.12 -16.59 -18.33
N ARG A 239 4.93 -15.94 -17.18
CA ARG A 239 6.03 -15.27 -16.47
C ARG A 239 7.11 -16.23 -15.98
N LYS A 240 6.75 -17.44 -15.53
CA LYS A 240 7.74 -18.48 -15.17
C LYS A 240 8.50 -18.97 -16.39
N TRP A 241 7.81 -19.11 -17.51
CA TRP A 241 8.42 -19.47 -18.78
C TRP A 241 9.39 -18.38 -19.27
N GLU A 242 9.01 -17.10 -19.21
CA GLU A 242 9.88 -15.95 -19.50
C GLU A 242 11.10 -15.93 -18.59
N ASN A 243 10.91 -16.03 -17.27
CA ASN A 243 12.01 -16.09 -16.30
C ASN A 243 12.94 -17.28 -16.55
N GLN A 244 12.41 -18.43 -16.97
CA GLN A 244 13.20 -19.59 -17.32
C GLN A 244 14.06 -19.31 -18.56
N ILE A 245 13.48 -18.70 -19.59
CA ILE A 245 14.21 -18.29 -20.80
C ILE A 245 15.27 -17.24 -20.44
N MET A 246 14.92 -16.15 -19.76
CA MET A 246 15.84 -15.11 -19.30
C MET A 246 17.06 -15.70 -18.59
N LYS A 247 16.82 -16.61 -17.64
CA LYS A 247 17.89 -17.26 -16.88
C LYS A 247 18.78 -18.12 -17.78
N GLN A 248 18.21 -18.94 -18.66
CA GLN A 248 19.00 -19.82 -19.52
C GLN A 248 19.74 -19.06 -20.62
N ALA A 249 19.09 -18.07 -21.22
CA ALA A 249 19.68 -17.18 -22.22
C ALA A 249 20.83 -16.35 -21.64
N GLY A 250 20.64 -15.78 -20.44
CA GLY A 250 21.70 -15.07 -19.74
C GLY A 250 22.89 -15.98 -19.40
N LEU A 251 22.63 -17.21 -18.95
CA LEU A 251 23.68 -18.21 -18.72
C LEU A 251 24.42 -18.61 -20.01
N GLU A 252 23.70 -18.78 -21.14
CA GLU A 252 24.32 -19.09 -22.44
C GLU A 252 25.16 -17.91 -22.96
N ALA A 253 24.70 -16.67 -22.78
CA ALA A 253 25.35 -15.47 -23.28
C ALA A 253 26.58 -15.06 -22.45
N LEU A 254 26.48 -15.12 -21.12
CA LEU A 254 27.50 -14.60 -20.20
C LEU A 254 28.36 -15.70 -19.56
N GLY A 255 27.95 -16.97 -19.57
CA GLY A 255 28.64 -18.05 -18.86
C GLY A 255 28.75 -17.78 -17.36
N GLU A 256 29.96 -17.79 -16.82
CA GLU A 256 30.27 -17.41 -15.41
C GLU A 256 30.72 -15.94 -15.26
N SER A 257 30.69 -15.14 -16.33
CA SER A 257 31.14 -13.75 -16.28
C SER A 257 30.11 -12.83 -15.63
N GLU A 258 30.58 -11.84 -14.86
CA GLU A 258 29.74 -10.75 -14.40
C GLU A 258 29.41 -9.81 -15.57
N GLY A 259 28.13 -9.64 -15.86
CA GLY A 259 27.62 -8.79 -16.93
C GLY A 259 26.11 -8.58 -16.80
N TYR A 260 25.59 -7.55 -17.46
CA TYR A 260 24.15 -7.32 -17.56
C TYR A 260 23.62 -8.04 -18.81
N PHE A 261 22.48 -8.72 -18.67
CA PHE A 261 21.77 -9.37 -19.75
C PHE A 261 20.31 -8.92 -19.67
N TYR A 262 19.84 -8.27 -20.73
CA TYR A 262 18.52 -7.65 -20.78
C TYR A 262 17.54 -8.51 -21.57
N GLU A 263 16.26 -8.25 -21.36
CA GLU A 263 15.17 -8.95 -22.06
C GLU A 263 15.25 -8.79 -23.58
N ASP A 264 15.65 -7.60 -24.03
CA ASP A 264 15.83 -7.26 -25.44
C ASP A 264 16.99 -8.02 -26.12
N ASP A 265 17.90 -8.60 -25.33
CA ASP A 265 19.00 -9.42 -25.85
C ASP A 265 18.55 -10.85 -26.22
N ILE A 266 17.29 -11.21 -25.92
CA ILE A 266 16.74 -12.54 -26.13
C ILE A 266 16.09 -12.64 -27.51
N ASP A 267 16.56 -13.59 -28.31
CA ASP A 267 15.80 -14.08 -29.46
C ASP A 267 14.63 -14.95 -28.98
N TRP A 268 13.51 -14.30 -28.67
CA TRP A 268 12.30 -14.95 -28.16
C TRP A 268 11.73 -15.99 -29.11
N GLU A 269 11.88 -15.82 -30.43
CA GLU A 269 11.39 -16.80 -31.41
C GLU A 269 12.22 -18.08 -31.37
N ALA A 270 13.56 -17.96 -31.27
CA ALA A 270 14.44 -19.11 -31.14
C ALA A 270 14.27 -19.81 -29.78
N TRP A 271 14.16 -19.06 -28.68
CA TRP A 271 13.98 -19.61 -27.35
C TRP A 271 12.61 -20.28 -27.16
N SER A 272 11.55 -19.73 -27.74
CA SER A 272 10.21 -20.35 -27.72
C SER A 272 10.17 -21.70 -28.43
N LYS A 273 11.08 -21.97 -29.37
CA LYS A 273 11.23 -23.29 -30.00
C LYS A 273 11.96 -24.28 -29.09
N LYS A 274 12.89 -23.81 -28.24
CA LYS A 274 13.64 -24.65 -27.27
C LYS A 274 12.80 -24.97 -26.04
N ILE A 275 12.12 -23.97 -25.50
CA ILE A 275 11.24 -24.07 -24.34
C ILE A 275 9.86 -23.61 -24.83
N PRO A 276 8.93 -24.52 -25.13
CA PRO A 276 7.62 -24.16 -25.66
C PRO A 276 6.88 -23.20 -24.72
N LYS A 277 6.36 -22.10 -25.27
CA LYS A 277 5.49 -21.17 -24.53
C LYS A 277 4.25 -21.94 -24.04
N PRO A 278 3.88 -21.85 -22.75
CA PRO A 278 2.64 -22.44 -22.28
C PRO A 278 1.45 -21.80 -23.01
N GLU A 279 0.35 -22.53 -23.13
CA GLU A 279 -0.90 -21.97 -23.64
C GLU A 279 -1.31 -20.78 -22.77
N GLU A 280 -1.52 -19.64 -23.41
CA GLU A 280 -1.82 -18.38 -22.77
C GLU A 280 -3.29 -18.05 -23.00
N ILE A 281 -4.10 -18.16 -21.95
CA ILE A 281 -5.47 -17.65 -21.98
C ILE A 281 -5.38 -16.16 -21.68
N LYS A 282 -5.23 -15.35 -22.74
CA LYS A 282 -5.29 -13.89 -22.67
C LYS A 282 -6.70 -13.42 -22.98
N ARG A 283 -7.25 -12.54 -22.14
CA ARG A 283 -8.48 -11.80 -22.45
C ARG A 283 -8.06 -10.43 -22.96
N GLU A 284 -7.99 -10.30 -24.28
CA GLU A 284 -7.62 -9.04 -24.92
C GLU A 284 -8.78 -8.05 -24.87
N GLY A 285 -8.49 -6.82 -24.52
CA GLY A 285 -9.54 -5.83 -24.36
C GLY A 285 -9.14 -4.57 -23.60
N GLU A 286 -10.00 -3.56 -23.69
CA GLU A 286 -9.90 -2.32 -22.93
C GLU A 286 -11.10 -2.19 -21.99
N TRP A 287 -10.85 -2.10 -20.69
CA TRP A 287 -11.86 -1.77 -19.68
C TRP A 287 -11.67 -0.32 -19.27
N LYS A 288 -12.67 0.53 -19.58
CA LYS A 288 -12.63 1.97 -19.32
C LYS A 288 -13.56 2.32 -18.17
N LEU A 289 -12.97 2.78 -17.09
CA LEU A 289 -13.64 3.27 -15.90
C LEU A 289 -13.60 4.80 -15.93
N THR A 290 -14.72 5.46 -15.67
CA THR A 290 -14.74 6.94 -15.61
C THR A 290 -15.48 7.42 -14.37
N TRP A 291 -14.81 8.23 -13.56
CA TRP A 291 -15.38 8.80 -12.33
C TRP A 291 -14.77 10.17 -12.04
N GLU A 292 -15.41 10.91 -11.13
CA GLU A 292 -14.85 12.14 -10.59
C GLU A 292 -13.85 11.77 -9.49
N MET A 293 -12.56 12.11 -9.66
CA MET A 293 -11.55 11.82 -8.66
C MET A 293 -11.69 12.80 -7.48
N LYS A 294 -11.65 12.29 -6.26
CA LYS A 294 -11.45 13.11 -5.07
C LYS A 294 -10.06 12.92 -4.52
N THR A 295 -9.42 14.02 -4.16
CA THR A 295 -8.12 14.04 -3.49
C THR A 295 -8.18 14.99 -2.30
N THR A 296 -7.22 14.86 -1.39
CA THR A 296 -7.03 15.83 -0.30
C THR A 296 -5.86 16.75 -0.59
N ASP A 297 -6.04 18.04 -0.30
CA ASP A 297 -4.96 19.04 -0.26
C ASP A 297 -4.33 19.15 1.14
N LYS A 298 -4.76 18.31 2.09
CA LYS A 298 -4.32 18.35 3.47
C LYS A 298 -2.81 18.11 3.56
N GLN A 299 -2.11 19.14 4.01
CA GLN A 299 -0.67 19.09 4.22
C GLN A 299 -0.21 20.03 5.33
N ILE A 300 0.97 19.74 5.87
CA ILE A 300 1.72 20.64 6.76
C ILE A 300 3.07 20.97 6.13
N TYR A 301 3.68 22.05 6.58
CA TYR A 301 4.92 22.57 6.03
C TYR A 301 5.94 22.85 7.10
N ILE A 302 7.20 22.58 6.80
CA ILE A 302 8.36 23.11 7.52
C ILE A 302 9.16 23.93 6.52
N LYS A 303 9.46 25.19 6.85
CA LYS A 303 10.11 26.12 5.90
C LYS A 303 11.44 26.62 6.42
N ASP A 304 12.38 26.78 5.49
CA ASP A 304 13.67 27.47 5.69
C ASP A 304 14.43 27.03 6.95
N TRP A 305 14.60 25.72 7.14
CA TRP A 305 15.37 25.16 8.24
C TRP A 305 16.86 25.07 7.89
N GLU A 306 17.68 25.91 8.51
CA GLU A 306 19.12 25.86 8.31
C GLU A 306 19.73 24.59 8.91
N LEU A 307 20.64 23.98 8.14
CA LEU A 307 21.44 22.84 8.54
C LEU A 307 22.94 23.16 8.36
N PRO A 308 23.50 24.11 9.14
CA PRO A 308 24.86 24.61 8.95
C PRO A 308 25.93 23.51 8.96
N GLN A 309 25.77 22.52 9.82
CA GLN A 309 26.69 21.39 9.96
C GLN A 309 26.74 20.49 8.71
N TYR A 310 25.72 20.58 7.85
CA TYR A 310 25.63 19.86 6.58
C TYR A 310 25.72 20.81 5.36
N GLY A 311 25.96 22.11 5.58
CA GLY A 311 26.15 23.10 4.53
C GLY A 311 24.92 23.37 3.66
N THR A 312 23.72 23.17 4.18
CA THR A 312 22.47 23.25 3.41
C THR A 312 21.36 23.98 4.15
N VAL A 313 20.32 24.34 3.41
CA VAL A 313 19.03 24.78 3.96
C VAL A 313 17.96 23.84 3.44
N MET A 314 17.19 23.27 4.35
CA MET A 314 15.94 22.62 3.99
C MET A 314 14.90 23.71 3.75
N ARG A 315 14.65 24.02 2.48
CA ARG A 315 13.75 25.11 2.08
C ARG A 315 12.31 24.79 2.42
N ASN A 316 11.93 23.54 2.21
CA ASN A 316 10.56 23.10 2.37
C ASN A 316 10.55 21.61 2.72
N ILE A 317 9.70 21.25 3.68
CA ILE A 317 9.24 19.88 3.86
C ILE A 317 7.73 19.94 3.82
N GLU A 318 7.13 19.42 2.76
CA GLU A 318 5.68 19.31 2.61
C GLU A 318 5.27 17.89 2.98
N ILE A 319 4.37 17.75 3.94
CA ILE A 319 3.94 16.44 4.45
C ILE A 319 2.44 16.32 4.28
N SER A 320 2.00 15.32 3.52
CA SER A 320 0.60 14.91 3.41
C SER A 320 0.38 13.57 4.14
N PRO A 321 -0.86 13.07 4.23
CA PRO A 321 -1.14 11.78 4.84
C PRO A 321 -0.43 10.57 4.21
N ILE A 322 -0.04 10.64 2.92
CA ILE A 322 0.54 9.51 2.17
C ILE A 322 1.86 9.84 1.46
N SER A 323 2.34 11.09 1.54
CA SER A 323 3.58 11.51 0.88
C SER A 323 4.33 12.61 1.62
N LEU A 324 5.60 12.77 1.25
CA LEU A 324 6.47 13.82 1.76
C LEU A 324 7.37 14.33 0.63
N LEU A 325 7.43 15.65 0.44
CA LEU A 325 8.34 16.33 -0.47
C LEU A 325 9.36 17.13 0.35
N MET A 326 10.65 16.94 0.09
CA MET A 326 11.72 17.77 0.65
C MET A 326 12.37 18.60 -0.44
N GLU A 327 12.64 19.87 -0.17
CA GLU A 327 13.37 20.76 -1.08
C GLU A 327 14.62 21.31 -0.39
N TYR A 328 15.75 21.22 -1.08
CA TYR A 328 17.07 21.56 -0.58
C TYR A 328 17.65 22.77 -1.31
N ASP A 329 18.41 23.58 -0.58
CA ASP A 329 19.26 24.62 -1.13
C ASP A 329 20.71 24.44 -0.66
N TRP A 330 21.53 24.06 -1.63
CA TRP A 330 22.95 23.77 -1.54
C TRP A 330 23.84 24.96 -1.88
N SER A 331 23.28 26.12 -2.24
CA SER A 331 24.06 27.32 -2.58
C SER A 331 24.92 27.83 -1.42
N LEU A 332 24.70 27.32 -0.21
CA LEU A 332 25.41 27.74 1.01
C LEU A 332 26.57 26.81 1.42
N PHE A 333 26.89 25.76 0.67
CA PHE A 333 27.96 24.82 1.04
C PHE A 333 29.30 25.51 1.36
N GLU A 334 29.75 26.40 0.47
CA GLU A 334 30.99 27.16 0.66
C GLU A 334 30.95 28.06 1.90
N ARG A 335 29.77 28.65 2.21
CA ARG A 335 29.57 29.52 3.37
C ARG A 335 29.83 28.79 4.68
N TYR A 336 29.45 27.52 4.76
CA TYR A 336 29.59 26.71 5.97
C TYR A 336 30.90 25.90 6.00
N GLY A 337 31.82 26.14 5.05
CA GLY A 337 33.12 25.47 5.00
C GLY A 337 33.02 23.98 4.67
N VAL A 338 31.90 23.55 4.05
CA VAL A 338 31.74 22.19 3.54
C VAL A 338 32.41 22.15 2.17
N THR A 339 33.51 21.40 2.05
CA THR A 339 34.42 21.44 0.89
C THR A 339 34.25 20.28 -0.08
N GLU A 340 33.42 19.29 0.26
CA GLU A 340 33.11 18.20 -0.66
C GLU A 340 31.85 18.55 -1.46
N TYR A 341 32.00 18.65 -2.79
CA TYR A 341 30.88 18.56 -3.73
C TYR A 341 30.29 17.16 -3.61
N GLN A 342 29.35 16.99 -2.70
CA GLN A 342 28.74 15.70 -2.50
C GLN A 342 27.58 15.55 -3.48
N TYR A 343 27.88 14.91 -4.60
CA TYR A 343 26.90 14.25 -5.45
C TYR A 343 26.25 13.12 -4.66
N PHE A 344 25.49 13.43 -3.62
CA PHE A 344 24.62 12.45 -3.02
C PHE A 344 23.34 12.46 -3.80
N GLU A 345 23.11 11.35 -4.51
CA GLU A 345 21.78 11.03 -5.02
C GLU A 345 20.75 11.11 -3.91
N THR A 346 21.10 10.90 -2.62
CA THR A 346 20.16 11.11 -1.50
C THR A 346 20.86 11.52 -0.19
N PRO A 347 20.95 12.82 0.16
CA PRO A 347 21.70 13.30 1.34
C PRO A 347 20.99 13.00 2.67
N PHE A 348 19.67 13.13 2.68
CA PHE A 348 18.82 12.95 3.86
C PHE A 348 17.72 11.99 3.49
N LEU A 349 17.51 10.99 4.35
CA LEU A 349 16.36 10.10 4.27
C LEU A 349 15.40 10.45 5.40
N PRO A 350 14.11 10.71 5.12
CA PRO A 350 13.12 10.76 6.16
C PRO A 350 12.99 9.35 6.73
N THR A 351 13.06 9.22 8.06
CA THR A 351 13.02 7.90 8.71
C THR A 351 11.88 7.77 9.70
N HIS A 352 11.53 8.85 10.39
CA HIS A 352 10.47 8.81 11.39
C HIS A 352 9.73 10.14 11.48
N PHE A 353 8.49 10.08 11.97
CA PHE A 353 7.80 11.22 12.55
C PHE A 353 7.77 11.09 14.06
N ARG A 354 7.99 12.19 14.78
CA ARG A 354 7.58 12.31 16.18
C ARG A 354 6.19 12.92 16.21
N MET A 355 5.30 12.28 16.94
CA MET A 355 3.94 12.76 17.15
C MET A 355 3.86 13.66 18.39
N LYS A 356 2.85 14.52 18.48
CA LYS A 356 2.61 15.44 19.61
C LYS A 356 2.42 14.74 20.96
N ASP A 357 2.04 13.46 20.95
CA ASP A 357 1.95 12.61 22.15
C ASP A 357 3.30 11.99 22.58
N GLY A 358 4.37 12.24 21.83
CA GLY A 358 5.72 11.74 22.04
C GLY A 358 6.05 10.42 21.33
N THR A 359 5.07 9.77 20.71
CA THR A 359 5.26 8.54 19.93
C THR A 359 6.17 8.80 18.73
N VAL A 360 7.01 7.84 18.37
CA VAL A 360 7.86 7.89 17.17
C VAL A 360 7.38 6.82 16.20
N ILE A 361 7.01 7.21 14.98
CA ILE A 361 6.43 6.35 13.97
C ILE A 361 7.39 6.24 12.78
N GLU A 362 7.77 5.01 12.45
CA GLU A 362 8.40 4.65 11.18
C GLU A 362 7.29 4.41 10.15
N SER A 363 7.17 5.31 9.17
CA SER A 363 6.06 5.30 8.19
C SER A 363 6.38 4.53 6.90
N GLY A 364 7.52 3.81 6.87
CA GLY A 364 7.96 3.05 5.70
C GLY A 364 8.17 3.96 4.49
N PHE A 365 9.18 4.82 4.57
CA PHE A 365 9.48 5.78 3.53
C PHE A 365 10.03 5.07 2.29
N VAL A 366 9.31 5.13 1.17
CA VAL A 366 9.73 4.58 -0.11
C VAL A 366 9.99 5.73 -1.07
N THR A 367 11.26 5.91 -1.45
CA THR A 367 11.67 6.91 -2.43
C THR A 367 10.94 6.67 -3.74
N ALA A 368 10.10 7.61 -4.15
CA ALA A 368 9.38 7.56 -5.41
C ALA A 368 10.18 8.24 -6.53
N GLU A 369 10.89 9.31 -6.18
CA GLU A 369 11.92 9.91 -7.02
C GLU A 369 13.13 10.20 -6.14
N GLY A 370 14.28 9.67 -6.56
CA GLY A 370 15.56 10.01 -5.95
C GLY A 370 15.88 11.49 -6.23
N PRO A 371 16.64 12.16 -5.36
CA PRO A 371 16.90 13.57 -5.52
C PRO A 371 17.35 14.03 -6.89
N GLY A 372 16.51 14.88 -7.49
CA GLY A 372 16.74 15.48 -8.79
C GLY A 372 17.16 16.93 -8.62
N TYR A 373 18.25 17.33 -9.27
CA TYR A 373 18.62 18.74 -9.31
C TYR A 373 17.64 19.53 -10.19
N LYS A 374 17.09 20.61 -9.66
CA LYS A 374 16.12 21.49 -10.34
C LYS A 374 16.78 22.63 -11.09
N ASP A 375 18.09 22.79 -10.97
CA ASP A 375 18.86 23.84 -11.62
C ASP A 375 20.18 23.33 -12.20
N LYS A 376 20.69 24.04 -13.21
CA LYS A 376 21.94 23.68 -13.89
C LYS A 376 23.18 23.80 -13.01
N GLU A 377 23.12 24.69 -12.01
CA GLU A 377 24.20 24.88 -11.05
C GLU A 377 24.19 23.81 -9.95
N MET A 378 23.21 22.90 -9.97
CA MET A 378 23.07 21.81 -9.02
C MET A 378 22.97 22.31 -7.56
N THR A 379 22.35 23.47 -7.38
CA THR A 379 22.19 24.11 -6.08
C THR A 379 20.82 23.85 -5.45
N LYS A 380 19.85 23.40 -6.23
CA LYS A 380 18.50 23.07 -5.78
C LYS A 380 18.21 21.63 -6.10
N ALA A 381 17.70 20.90 -5.13
CA ALA A 381 17.23 19.54 -5.33
C ALA A 381 15.90 19.34 -4.61
N ASP A 382 15.10 18.40 -5.06
CA ASP A 382 13.94 17.92 -4.31
C ASP A 382 14.03 16.42 -4.04
N MET A 383 13.19 15.89 -3.17
CA MET A 383 13.03 14.45 -2.95
C MET A 383 11.56 14.17 -2.69
N LEU A 384 10.96 13.34 -3.54
CA LEU A 384 9.59 12.89 -3.35
C LEU A 384 9.56 11.48 -2.76
N VAL A 385 8.86 11.34 -1.64
CA VAL A 385 8.76 10.11 -0.87
C VAL A 385 7.30 9.73 -0.68
N ARG A 386 7.01 8.44 -0.88
CA ARG A 386 5.73 7.81 -0.60
C ARG A 386 5.79 7.17 0.79
N LEU A 387 4.70 7.27 1.54
CA LEU A 387 4.56 6.59 2.83
C LEU A 387 3.90 5.23 2.63
N GLU A 388 4.40 4.19 3.31
CA GLU A 388 3.74 2.88 3.37
C GLU A 388 2.55 2.88 4.34
N LYS A 389 2.53 3.78 5.31
CA LYS A 389 1.43 3.95 6.27
C LYS A 389 0.86 5.36 6.18
N ILE A 390 -0.44 5.45 6.36
CA ILE A 390 -1.09 6.75 6.50
C ILE A 390 -0.66 7.40 7.81
N ILE A 391 -0.38 8.70 7.75
CA ILE A 391 -0.05 9.51 8.91
C ILE A 391 -1.10 10.60 9.14
N ASP A 392 -1.45 10.82 10.40
CA ASP A 392 -2.23 11.99 10.81
C ASP A 392 -1.30 13.20 10.91
N VAL A 393 -1.25 13.98 9.83
CA VAL A 393 -0.33 15.12 9.72
C VAL A 393 -0.55 16.18 10.80
N ASP A 394 -1.79 16.36 11.29
CA ASP A 394 -2.08 17.34 12.34
C ASP A 394 -1.48 16.97 13.70
N ASN A 395 -1.13 15.70 13.88
CA ASN A 395 -0.50 15.20 15.09
C ASN A 395 1.02 15.08 14.99
N ILE A 396 1.63 15.48 13.87
CA ILE A 396 3.09 15.52 13.76
C ILE A 396 3.64 16.68 14.60
N GLN A 397 4.67 16.39 15.39
CA GLN A 397 5.46 17.35 16.15
C GLN A 397 6.77 17.67 15.43
N SER A 398 7.41 16.67 14.82
CA SER A 398 8.68 16.84 14.10
C SER A 398 8.89 15.70 13.11
N VAL A 399 9.74 15.96 12.12
CA VAL A 399 10.27 14.93 11.22
C VAL A 399 11.73 14.63 11.58
N ILE A 400 12.10 13.36 11.58
CA ILE A 400 13.45 12.90 11.86
C ILE A 400 14.08 12.43 10.54
N LEU A 401 15.13 13.13 10.14
CA LEU A 401 15.92 12.83 8.95
C LEU A 401 17.23 12.17 9.36
N THR A 402 17.64 11.16 8.60
CA THR A 402 18.96 10.54 8.72
C THR A 402 19.85 11.06 7.61
N TYR A 403 20.97 11.66 7.99
CA TYR A 403 22.02 12.03 7.05
C TYR A 403 22.73 10.76 6.58
N THR A 404 22.73 10.51 5.27
CA THR A 404 23.10 9.21 4.72
C THR A 404 24.59 8.90 4.83
N GLN A 405 25.45 9.93 4.88
CA GLN A 405 26.90 9.75 4.91
C GLN A 405 27.41 9.17 6.24
N ASP A 406 26.97 9.72 7.37
CA ASP A 406 27.46 9.34 8.70
C ASP A 406 26.39 8.75 9.61
N GLN A 407 25.16 8.60 9.10
CA GLN A 407 24.00 8.07 9.81
C GLN A 407 23.57 8.92 11.02
N SER A 408 24.05 10.16 11.11
CA SER A 408 23.56 11.12 12.11
C SER A 408 22.11 11.48 11.83
N GLN A 409 21.38 11.79 12.90
CA GLN A 409 19.97 12.17 12.82
C GLN A 409 19.79 13.64 13.15
N VAL A 410 18.92 14.29 12.39
CA VAL A 410 18.43 15.63 12.68
C VAL A 410 16.91 15.57 12.85
N GLU A 411 16.43 16.14 13.94
CA GLU A 411 15.01 16.27 14.21
C GLU A 411 14.59 17.72 13.92
N ILE A 412 13.64 17.88 13.01
CA ILE A 412 13.17 19.18 12.54
C ILE A 412 11.71 19.36 13.01
N PRO A 413 11.44 20.32 13.91
CA PRO A 413 10.09 20.54 14.44
C PRO A 413 9.15 21.12 13.38
N VAL A 414 7.87 20.75 13.49
CA VAL A 414 6.75 21.42 12.84
C VAL A 414 6.35 22.60 13.74
N GLU A 415 6.33 23.82 13.18
CA GLU A 415 5.97 25.04 13.92
C GLU A 415 4.48 25.16 14.26
#